data_AF-A0A3S4IUU9-F1
#
_entry.id   AF-A0A3S4IUU9-F1
#
_cell.length_a   1.000
_cell.length_b   1.000
_cell.length_c   1.000
_cell.angle_alpha   90.00
_cell.angle_beta   90.00
_cell.angle_gamma   90.00
#
_symmetry.space_group_name_H-M   'P 1'
#
loop_
_entity.id
_entity.type
_entity.pdbx_description
1 polymer ?
#
loop_
_entity_poly.entity_id
_entity_poly.type
_entity_poly.pdbx_seq_one_letter_code
_entity_poly.pdbx_strand_id
1 'polypeptide(L)'
;MEDRERFLNARDTLRALLDNSIVPVINENDAVATAEIKVGDNDNLSALAAILAGADKLLLLTDQPGLFTADPRSNPQAELIKDVYGIDDALRAIRRR
;
A
#
# COMPACT_ATOMS: atom_id res chain seq x y z
N MET A 1 -1.25 23.94 -6.29
CA MET A 1 -0.98 23.82 -7.74
C MET A 1 0.25 22.96 -7.98
N GLU A 2 1.34 23.20 -7.25
CA GLU A 2 2.59 22.43 -7.32
C GLU A 2 2.41 20.91 -7.09
N ASP A 3 1.62 20.50 -6.10
CA ASP A 3 1.39 19.07 -5.82
C ASP A 3 0.72 18.33 -6.97
N ARG A 4 -0.18 19.01 -7.70
CA ARG A 4 -0.87 18.42 -8.85
C ARG A 4 0.09 18.22 -10.03
N GLU A 5 1.00 19.16 -10.24
CA GLU A 5 2.04 19.01 -11.29
C GLU A 5 3.02 17.90 -10.95
N ARG A 6 3.50 17.82 -9.70
CA ARG A 6 4.36 16.72 -9.23
C ARG A 6 3.68 15.36 -9.42
N PHE A 7 2.39 15.26 -9.10
CA PHE A 7 1.61 14.05 -9.32
C PHE A 7 1.53 13.65 -10.81
N LEU A 8 1.24 14.60 -11.69
CA LEU A 8 1.17 14.33 -13.14
C LEU A 8 2.52 13.91 -13.71
N ASN A 9 3.61 14.56 -13.29
CA ASN A 9 4.95 14.21 -13.73
C ASN A 9 5.34 12.78 -13.31
N ALA A 10 5.01 12.39 -12.08
CA ALA A 10 5.26 11.04 -11.59
C ALA A 10 4.46 10.00 -12.38
N ARG A 11 3.18 10.29 -12.67
CA ARG A 11 2.31 9.44 -13.50
C ARG A 11 2.89 9.24 -14.90
N ASP A 12 3.26 10.33 -15.55
CA ASP A 12 3.72 10.29 -16.94
C ASP A 12 5.07 9.56 -17.06
N THR A 13 5.97 9.78 -16.10
CA THR A 13 7.23 9.03 -15.99
C THR A 13 6.97 7.53 -15.80
N LEU A 14 6.09 7.17 -14.87
CA LEU A 14 5.81 5.77 -14.57
C LEU A 14 5.20 5.03 -15.77
N ARG A 15 4.27 5.69 -16.48
CA ARG A 15 3.70 5.16 -17.73
C ARG A 15 4.73 5.00 -18.82
N ALA A 16 5.59 6.00 -19.03
CA ALA A 16 6.65 5.91 -20.04
C ALA A 16 7.60 4.72 -19.79
N LEU A 17 7.96 4.44 -18.52
CA LEU A 17 8.75 3.25 -18.18
C LEU A 17 8.02 1.96 -18.55
N LEU A 18 6.75 1.84 -18.17
CA LEU A 18 5.92 0.66 -18.44
C LEU A 18 5.69 0.44 -19.95
N ASP A 19 5.42 1.50 -20.71
CA ASP A 19 5.24 1.48 -22.17
C ASP A 19 6.49 0.96 -22.88
N ASN A 20 7.67 1.14 -22.26
CA ASN A 20 8.96 0.65 -22.74
C ASN A 20 9.36 -0.70 -22.11
N SER A 21 8.44 -1.41 -21.47
CA SER A 21 8.69 -2.70 -20.81
C SER A 21 9.75 -2.64 -19.71
N ILE A 22 9.96 -1.48 -19.09
CA ILE A 22 10.88 -1.29 -17.96
C ILE A 22 10.09 -1.52 -16.66
N VAL A 23 10.65 -2.32 -15.76
CA VAL A 23 10.08 -2.56 -14.43
C VAL A 23 10.50 -1.42 -13.47
N PRO A 24 9.57 -0.54 -13.04
CA PRO A 24 9.90 0.55 -12.13
C PRO A 24 10.13 0.01 -10.71
N VAL A 25 11.20 0.45 -10.05
CA VAL A 25 11.46 0.17 -8.64
C VAL A 25 11.29 1.48 -7.87
N ILE A 26 10.23 1.55 -7.08
CA ILE A 26 9.82 2.75 -6.34
C ILE A 26 10.11 2.53 -4.86
N ASN A 27 10.61 3.56 -4.18
CA ASN A 27 10.80 3.57 -2.73
C ASN A 27 10.63 5.00 -2.19
N GLU A 28 10.43 5.11 -0.88
CA GLU A 28 10.49 6.37 -0.15
C GLU A 28 11.85 7.06 -0.38
N ASN A 29 11.84 8.39 -0.47
CA ASN A 29 13.07 9.15 -0.46
C ASN A 29 13.49 9.46 0.99
N ASP A 30 14.12 8.49 1.64
CA ASP A 30 14.60 8.55 3.03
C ASP A 30 15.56 9.73 3.31
N ALA A 31 16.18 10.32 2.29
CA ALA A 31 17.07 11.47 2.44
C ALA A 31 16.31 12.80 2.62
N VAL A 32 15.03 12.85 2.25
CA VAL A 32 14.18 14.05 2.30
C VAL A 32 13.00 13.86 3.28
N ALA A 33 12.58 12.61 3.52
CA ALA A 33 11.52 12.30 4.46
C ALA A 33 11.91 12.65 5.91
N THR A 34 11.07 13.42 6.61
CA THR A 34 11.27 13.73 8.03
C THR A 34 10.98 12.48 8.87
N ALA A 35 11.75 12.27 9.95
CA ALA A 35 11.78 11.02 10.70
C ALA A 35 10.48 10.63 11.45
N GLU A 36 9.45 11.46 11.41
CA GLU A 36 8.18 11.27 12.13
C GLU A 36 7.19 10.32 11.40
N ILE A 37 7.49 9.93 10.16
CA ILE A 37 6.63 9.11 9.29
C ILE A 37 7.43 7.93 8.73
N LYS A 38 7.67 6.85 9.50
CA LYS A 38 8.50 5.72 9.02
C LYS A 38 7.85 4.34 9.05
N VAL A 39 6.77 4.15 9.80
CA VAL A 39 6.10 2.84 9.89
C VAL A 39 4.84 2.86 9.03
N GLY A 40 4.82 2.02 7.98
CA GLY A 40 3.67 1.88 7.07
C GLY A 40 3.66 2.84 5.87
N ASP A 41 4.77 3.52 5.59
CA ASP A 41 4.83 4.51 4.51
C ASP A 41 4.79 3.84 3.14
N ASN A 42 5.53 2.74 2.98
CA ASN A 42 5.54 1.97 1.73
C ASN A 42 4.17 1.32 1.40
N ASP A 43 3.30 1.07 2.38
CA ASP A 43 1.92 0.61 2.12
C ASP A 43 1.11 1.72 1.43
N ASN A 44 1.21 2.95 1.93
CA ASN A 44 0.56 4.11 1.32
C ASN A 44 1.21 4.51 -0.01
N LEU A 45 2.55 4.47 -0.08
CA LEU A 45 3.31 4.76 -1.29
C LEU A 45 2.96 3.76 -2.40
N SER A 46 2.82 2.47 -2.08
CA SER A 46 2.44 1.46 -3.07
C SER A 46 0.99 1.65 -3.56
N ALA A 47 0.08 2.08 -2.69
CA ALA A 47 -1.27 2.48 -3.09
C ALA A 47 -1.27 3.70 -4.02
N LEU A 48 -0.43 4.71 -3.73
CA LEU A 48 -0.24 5.87 -4.61
C LEU A 48 0.37 5.45 -5.97
N ALA A 49 1.40 4.61 -5.94
CA ALA A 49 2.05 4.09 -7.14
C ALA A 49 1.07 3.30 -8.02
N ALA A 50 0.19 2.50 -7.42
CA ALA A 50 -0.87 1.80 -8.15
C ALA A 50 -1.82 2.76 -8.88
N ILE A 51 -2.22 3.87 -8.23
CA ILE A 51 -3.03 4.92 -8.87
C ILE A 51 -2.29 5.57 -10.03
N LEU A 52 -1.00 5.92 -9.85
CA LEU A 52 -0.17 6.55 -10.88
C LEU A 52 0.04 5.62 -12.08
N ALA A 53 0.27 4.33 -11.84
CA ALA A 53 0.42 3.33 -12.88
C ALA A 53 -0.91 3.02 -13.60
N GLY A 54 -2.05 3.29 -12.97
CA GLY A 54 -3.35 2.78 -13.42
C GLY A 54 -3.44 1.26 -13.27
N ALA A 55 -2.91 0.72 -12.17
CA ALA A 55 -2.83 -0.72 -11.95
C ALA A 55 -4.20 -1.36 -11.71
N ASP A 56 -4.41 -2.56 -12.27
CA ASP A 56 -5.61 -3.36 -12.02
C ASP A 56 -5.63 -3.98 -10.61
N LYS A 57 -4.44 -4.20 -10.02
CA LYS A 57 -4.26 -4.83 -8.70
C LYS A 57 -3.04 -4.25 -7.99
N LEU A 58 -3.17 -4.13 -6.66
CA LEU A 58 -2.06 -3.92 -5.74
C LEU A 58 -1.88 -5.19 -4.90
N LEU A 59 -0.68 -5.76 -4.90
CA LEU A 59 -0.34 -6.92 -4.09
C LEU A 59 0.60 -6.50 -2.96
N LEU A 60 0.13 -6.55 -1.72
CA LEU A 60 0.94 -6.31 -0.54
C LEU A 60 1.49 -7.65 -0.03
N LEU A 61 2.81 -7.81 -0.06
CA LEU A 61 3.49 -8.99 0.47
C LEU A 61 3.89 -8.75 1.92
N THR A 62 3.50 -9.65 2.80
CA THR A 62 3.74 -9.59 4.24
C THR A 62 4.23 -10.94 4.76
N ASP A 63 4.86 -10.95 5.93
CA ASP A 63 5.28 -12.14 6.65
C ASP A 63 4.12 -12.86 7.37
N GLN A 64 2.93 -12.26 7.40
CA GLN A 64 1.70 -12.90 7.88
C GLN A 64 0.88 -13.48 6.73
N PRO A 65 0.10 -14.57 6.95
CA PRO A 65 -0.75 -15.14 5.90
C PRO A 65 -1.82 -14.19 5.34
N GLY A 66 -2.16 -13.13 6.08
CA GLY A 66 -3.15 -12.12 5.71
C GLY A 66 -3.89 -11.57 6.92
N LEU A 67 -5.08 -11.03 6.69
CA LEU A 67 -5.92 -10.46 7.74
C LEU A 67 -6.73 -11.56 8.44
N PHE A 68 -6.75 -11.58 9.76
CA PHE A 68 -7.52 -12.54 10.57
C PHE A 68 -8.71 -11.87 11.26
N THR A 69 -9.72 -12.66 11.66
CA THR A 69 -10.89 -12.19 12.43
C THR A 69 -10.53 -11.72 13.85
N ALA A 70 -9.40 -12.18 14.39
CA ALA A 70 -8.78 -11.76 15.66
C ALA A 70 -7.27 -12.02 15.59
N ASP A 71 -6.50 -11.54 16.57
CA ASP A 71 -5.07 -11.89 16.66
C ASP A 71 -4.89 -13.42 16.87
N PRO A 72 -4.30 -14.14 15.90
CA PRO A 72 -4.15 -15.59 15.98
C PRO A 72 -3.16 -16.04 17.06
N ARG A 73 -2.34 -15.13 17.61
CA ARG A 73 -1.40 -15.43 18.70
C ARG A 73 -2.11 -15.55 20.04
N SER A 74 -3.25 -14.87 20.20
CA SER A 74 -4.03 -14.83 21.44
C SER A 74 -5.37 -15.53 21.35
N ASN A 75 -5.90 -15.77 20.14
CA ASN A 75 -7.16 -16.47 19.91
C ASN A 75 -6.98 -17.68 18.96
N PRO A 76 -7.09 -18.92 19.45
CA PRO A 76 -6.97 -20.12 18.61
C PRO A 76 -8.14 -20.31 17.63
N GLN A 77 -9.24 -19.56 17.78
CA GLN A 77 -10.37 -19.54 16.86
C GLN A 77 -10.26 -18.41 15.82
N ALA A 78 -9.12 -17.71 15.73
CA ALA A 78 -8.91 -16.69 14.70
C ALA A 78 -8.86 -17.35 13.32
N GLU A 79 -9.69 -16.85 12.41
CA GLU A 79 -9.80 -17.36 11.04
C GLU A 79 -9.28 -16.34 10.04
N LEU A 80 -8.66 -16.81 8.96
CA LEU A 80 -8.18 -15.97 7.88
C LEU A 80 -9.38 -15.41 7.08
N ILE A 81 -9.43 -14.09 6.96
CA ILE A 81 -10.42 -13.38 6.14
C ILE A 81 -9.95 -13.48 4.68
N LYS A 82 -10.69 -14.22 3.85
CA LYS A 82 -10.36 -14.43 2.44
C LYS A 82 -10.70 -13.23 1.57
N ASP A 83 -11.85 -12.59 1.84
CA ASP A 83 -12.40 -11.53 1.02
C ASP A 83 -12.93 -10.39 1.90
N VAL A 84 -12.67 -9.15 1.47
CA VAL A 84 -13.12 -7.92 2.13
C VAL A 84 -13.70 -7.00 1.07
N TYR A 85 -14.93 -6.52 1.30
CA TYR A 85 -15.63 -5.60 0.40
C TYR A 85 -15.68 -4.20 1.03
N GLY A 86 -14.56 -3.49 0.96
CA GLY A 86 -14.39 -2.16 1.57
C GLY A 86 -13.96 -2.22 3.03
N ILE A 87 -13.48 -1.08 3.54
CA ILE A 87 -12.98 -0.95 4.91
C ILE A 87 -14.01 -0.16 5.72
N ASP A 88 -14.63 -0.82 6.69
CA ASP A 88 -15.58 -0.24 7.63
C ASP A 88 -14.99 -0.12 9.05
N ASP A 89 -15.79 0.42 9.98
CA ASP A 89 -15.36 0.59 11.37
C ASP A 89 -15.15 -0.74 12.10
N ALA A 90 -15.91 -1.78 11.74
CA ALA A 90 -15.75 -3.11 12.31
C ALA A 90 -14.39 -3.71 11.93
N LEU A 91 -13.99 -3.63 10.66
CA LEU A 91 -12.70 -4.09 10.18
C LEU A 91 -11.55 -3.27 10.78
N ARG A 92 -11.73 -1.94 10.93
CA ARG A 92 -10.74 -1.08 11.59
C ARG A 92 -10.54 -1.45 13.06
N ALA A 93 -11.57 -1.94 13.74
CA ALA A 93 -11.48 -2.37 15.13
C ALA A 93 -10.59 -3.62 15.31
N ILE A 94 -10.47 -4.47 14.29
CA ILE A 94 -9.57 -5.64 14.28
C ILE A 94 -8.09 -5.21 14.30
N ARG A 95 -7.76 -4.04 13.73
CA ARG A 95 -6.38 -3.49 13.59
C ARG A 95 -5.67 -3.19 14.93
N ARG A 96 -6.32 -3.38 16.08
CA ARG A 96 -5.92 -2.79 17.37
C ARG A 96 -5.59 -3.77 18.50
N ARG A 97 -5.33 -5.05 18.25
CA ARG A 97 -4.85 -5.98 19.29
C ARG A 97 -3.68 -6.82 18.82
#